data_AF-A0A9P9PT37-F1
#
_entry.id   AF-A0A9P9PT37-F1
#
_cell.length_a   1.000
_cell.length_b   1.000
_cell.length_c   1.000
_cell.angle_alpha   90.00
_cell.angle_beta   90.00
_cell.angle_gamma   90.00
#
_symmetry.space_group_name_H-M   'P 1'
#
loop_
_entity.id
_entity.type
_entity.pdbx_description
1 polymer ?
#
loop_
_entity_poly.entity_id
_entity_poly.type
_entity_poly.pdbx_seq_one_letter_code
_entity_poly.pdbx_strand_id
1 'polypeptide(L)'
;MFLGAPVVLSLCRLYPRWARWFSPIGLFGCFFSLLMTSFCDTVPQLIGVQGALFGVAGCFAFCPCVVFTDQWFDKRRGLAFGIWASAAGVGGAGIPPILDALLGTVGFRSTLRIVSAIFFVLGVPLAWFIKPRIPHNLAPKERLFNFRSARSRFFLTHQMANVLQACGFYLPNIFLPTFVRDRFGTSTFMATLTIMLFNLSATVGLAGMGALADRYRSTTCVIISATGSALSVFLLWGLSTSLPVVYVYCVFYGLFAGCWPATWQATKREISQRGEESGFGFVDPVMTFGLLCVGRGLGSIIAGPLSEALLRGQPLAGEAFASYGSGYGVLIIFTGIAAVFSGSSFFLEKLKLL
;
A
#
# COMPACT_ATOMS: atom_id res chain seq x y z
N MET A 1 0.01 -10.84 -1.58
CA MET A 1 -1.15 -10.21 -0.91
C MET A 1 -2.11 -9.51 -1.88
N PHE A 2 -1.72 -8.42 -2.54
CA PHE A 2 -2.66 -7.62 -3.35
C PHE A 2 -3.23 -8.32 -4.60
N LEU A 3 -2.46 -9.18 -5.27
CA LEU A 3 -2.90 -9.90 -6.48
C LEU A 3 -4.06 -10.88 -6.21
N GLY A 4 -4.10 -11.47 -5.01
CA GLY A 4 -5.16 -12.42 -4.62
C GLY A 4 -6.46 -11.75 -4.17
N ALA A 5 -6.48 -10.42 -4.02
CA ALA A 5 -7.60 -9.71 -3.44
C ALA A 5 -8.94 -9.93 -4.17
N PRO A 6 -9.03 -9.89 -5.52
CA PRO A 6 -10.29 -10.16 -6.21
C PRO A 6 -10.86 -11.54 -5.88
N VAL A 7 -10.01 -12.57 -5.84
CA VAL A 7 -10.42 -13.95 -5.58
C VAL A 7 -10.95 -14.10 -4.15
N VAL A 8 -10.20 -13.60 -3.16
CA VAL A 8 -10.59 -13.71 -1.75
C VAL A 8 -11.81 -12.86 -1.44
N LEU A 9 -11.93 -11.66 -2.02
CA LEU A 9 -13.12 -10.82 -1.88
C LEU A 9 -14.37 -11.48 -2.49
N SER A 10 -14.24 -12.13 -3.64
CA SER A 10 -15.31 -12.94 -4.25
C SER A 10 -15.69 -14.12 -3.35
N LEU A 11 -14.72 -14.82 -2.75
CA LEU A 11 -14.98 -15.91 -1.81
C LEU A 11 -15.71 -15.41 -0.55
N CYS A 12 -15.36 -14.23 -0.03
CA CYS A 12 -16.04 -13.62 1.12
C CYS A 12 -17.53 -13.37 0.81
N ARG A 13 -17.88 -13.10 -0.44
CA ARG A 13 -19.25 -12.87 -0.90
C ARG A 13 -20.02 -14.16 -1.16
N LEU A 14 -19.38 -15.20 -1.70
CA LEU A 14 -20.01 -16.52 -1.89
C LEU A 14 -20.38 -17.18 -0.58
N TYR A 15 -19.49 -17.06 0.39
CA TYR A 15 -19.63 -17.71 1.68
C TYR A 15 -19.64 -16.67 2.80
N PRO A 16 -20.67 -15.80 2.91
CA PRO A 16 -20.73 -14.78 3.95
C PRO A 16 -20.66 -15.38 5.37
N ARG A 17 -21.18 -16.61 5.53
CA ARG A 17 -21.10 -17.38 6.79
C ARG A 17 -19.66 -17.74 7.16
N TRP A 18 -18.81 -17.99 6.16
CA TRP A 18 -17.41 -18.37 6.34
C TRP A 18 -16.46 -17.16 6.32
N ALA A 19 -16.89 -16.02 5.78
CA ALA A 19 -16.08 -14.81 5.70
C ALA A 19 -15.55 -14.35 7.08
N ARG A 20 -16.29 -14.60 8.17
CA ARG A 20 -15.82 -14.33 9.53
C ARG A 20 -14.59 -15.17 9.90
N TRP A 21 -14.54 -16.42 9.45
CA TRP A 21 -13.44 -17.34 9.72
C TRP A 21 -12.22 -17.11 8.83
N PHE A 22 -12.37 -16.41 7.71
CA PHE A 22 -11.24 -16.14 6.81
C PHE A 22 -10.15 -15.29 7.47
N SER A 23 -10.52 -14.32 8.33
CA SER A 23 -9.54 -13.50 9.03
C SER A 23 -8.67 -14.30 10.02
N PRO A 24 -9.22 -15.08 10.97
CA PRO A 24 -8.41 -15.91 11.87
C PRO A 24 -7.66 -17.03 11.12
N ILE A 25 -8.24 -17.62 10.07
CA ILE A 25 -7.53 -18.61 9.22
C ILE A 25 -6.33 -17.96 8.52
N GLY A 26 -6.50 -16.74 8.00
CA GLY A 26 -5.42 -15.97 7.40
C GLY A 26 -4.32 -15.63 8.39
N LEU A 27 -4.66 -15.20 9.60
CA LEU A 27 -3.67 -14.92 10.65
C LEU A 27 -2.93 -16.19 11.11
N PHE A 28 -3.65 -17.32 11.23
CA PHE A 28 -3.02 -18.61 11.49
C PHE A 28 -2.09 -19.04 10.35
N GLY A 29 -2.48 -18.80 9.10
CA GLY A 29 -1.62 -19.03 7.94
C GLY A 29 -0.36 -18.15 7.94
N CYS A 30 -0.46 -16.89 8.37
CA CYS A 30 0.69 -16.00 8.54
C CYS A 30 1.64 -16.50 9.63
N PHE A 31 1.09 -16.96 10.76
CA PHE A 31 1.84 -17.62 11.83
C PHE A 31 2.58 -18.86 11.29
N PHE A 32 1.86 -19.76 10.64
CA PHE A 32 2.41 -21.00 10.12
C PHE A 32 3.50 -20.74 9.06
N SER A 33 3.28 -19.76 8.18
CA SER A 33 4.28 -19.32 7.20
C SER A 33 5.56 -18.81 7.86
N LEU A 34 5.47 -17.92 8.86
CA LEU A 34 6.65 -17.42 9.57
C LEU A 34 7.37 -18.54 10.34
N LEU A 35 6.62 -19.47 10.93
CA LEU A 35 7.19 -20.63 11.61
C LEU A 35 7.93 -21.54 10.63
N MET A 36 7.34 -21.87 9.48
CA MET A 36 7.97 -22.66 8.42
C MET A 36 9.22 -21.96 7.86
N THR A 37 9.20 -20.63 7.76
CA THR A 37 10.36 -19.84 7.32
C THR A 37 11.57 -20.02 8.24
N SER A 38 11.35 -20.26 9.53
CA SER A 38 12.43 -20.56 10.50
C SER A 38 13.23 -21.84 10.16
N PHE A 39 12.62 -22.76 9.41
CA PHE A 39 13.21 -24.03 8.99
C PHE A 39 13.71 -24.01 7.53
N CYS A 40 13.52 -22.91 6.80
CA CYS A 40 14.00 -22.80 5.43
C CYS A 40 15.49 -22.49 5.38
N ASP A 41 16.23 -23.25 4.57
CA ASP A 41 17.68 -23.10 4.39
C ASP A 41 18.04 -22.63 2.98
N THR A 42 17.09 -22.63 2.04
CA THR A 42 17.32 -22.27 0.63
C THR A 42 16.45 -21.10 0.18
N VAL A 43 16.98 -20.24 -0.69
CA VAL A 43 16.27 -19.06 -1.23
C VAL A 43 14.91 -19.43 -1.87
N PRO A 44 14.78 -20.50 -2.69
CA PRO A 44 13.47 -20.89 -3.23
C PRO A 44 12.44 -21.27 -2.16
N GLN A 45 12.88 -21.90 -1.05
CA GLN A 45 12.00 -22.19 0.07
C GLN A 45 11.52 -20.91 0.77
N LEU A 46 12.40 -19.92 0.95
CA LEU A 46 11.99 -18.61 1.50
C LEU A 46 10.98 -17.91 0.59
N ILE A 47 11.20 -17.90 -0.73
CA ILE A 47 10.26 -17.29 -1.68
C ILE A 47 8.89 -18.00 -1.61
N GLY A 48 8.87 -19.33 -1.55
CA GLY A 48 7.64 -20.11 -1.45
C GLY A 48 6.88 -19.87 -0.13
N VAL A 49 7.58 -19.94 1.00
CA VAL A 49 6.94 -19.88 2.32
C VAL A 49 6.69 -18.43 2.75
N GLN A 50 7.71 -17.58 2.74
CA GLN A 50 7.60 -16.19 3.20
C GLN A 50 7.00 -15.28 2.14
N GLY A 51 7.19 -15.56 0.85
CA GLY A 51 6.60 -14.78 -0.25
C GLY A 51 5.18 -15.23 -0.57
N ALA A 52 5.04 -16.46 -1.08
CA ALA A 52 3.75 -16.94 -1.58
C ALA A 52 2.78 -17.29 -0.45
N LEU A 53 3.15 -18.18 0.47
CA LEU A 53 2.24 -18.63 1.53
C LEU A 53 1.84 -17.49 2.48
N PHE A 54 2.80 -16.67 2.96
CA PHE A 54 2.48 -15.47 3.75
C PHE A 54 1.60 -14.50 2.96
N GLY A 55 1.89 -14.33 1.66
CA GLY A 55 1.16 -13.43 0.78
C GLY A 55 -0.30 -13.85 0.56
N VAL A 56 -0.57 -15.15 0.48
CA VAL A 56 -1.93 -15.72 0.39
C VAL A 56 -2.64 -15.60 1.73
N ALA A 57 -1.98 -16.01 2.83
CA ALA A 57 -2.53 -15.94 4.17
C ALA A 57 -2.90 -14.50 4.58
N GLY A 58 -2.02 -13.53 4.28
CA GLY A 58 -2.28 -12.12 4.49
C GLY A 58 -3.45 -11.57 3.67
N CYS A 59 -3.73 -12.17 2.50
CA CYS A 59 -4.91 -11.81 1.71
C CYS A 59 -6.21 -12.24 2.39
N PHE A 60 -6.25 -13.46 2.94
CA PHE A 60 -7.37 -13.96 3.75
C PHE A 60 -7.55 -13.18 5.06
N ALA A 61 -6.46 -12.69 5.66
CA ALA A 61 -6.53 -11.82 6.83
C ALA A 61 -7.09 -10.42 6.51
N PHE A 62 -6.72 -9.85 5.35
CA PHE A 62 -7.02 -8.47 4.96
C PHE A 62 -8.39 -8.26 4.34
N CYS A 63 -8.81 -9.12 3.41
CA CYS A 63 -10.02 -8.90 2.61
C CYS A 63 -11.32 -8.82 3.46
N PRO A 64 -11.54 -9.67 4.47
CA PRO A 64 -12.72 -9.58 5.34
C PRO A 64 -12.77 -8.26 6.11
N CYS A 65 -11.62 -7.74 6.56
CA CYS A 65 -11.55 -6.46 7.27
C CYS A 65 -12.05 -5.30 6.39
N VAL A 66 -11.69 -5.29 5.11
CA VAL A 66 -12.19 -4.29 4.16
C VAL A 66 -13.70 -4.39 4.00
N VAL A 67 -14.22 -5.60 3.76
CA VAL A 67 -15.66 -5.83 3.55
C VAL A 67 -16.46 -5.44 4.80
N PHE A 68 -16.02 -5.84 5.99
CA PHE A 68 -16.75 -5.53 7.21
C PHE A 68 -16.66 -4.04 7.56
N THR A 69 -15.54 -3.37 7.30
CA THR A 69 -15.44 -1.92 7.51
C THR A 69 -16.46 -1.17 6.66
N ASP A 70 -16.64 -1.57 5.40
CA ASP A 70 -17.67 -0.99 4.52
C ASP A 70 -19.11 -1.25 5.01
N GLN A 71 -19.35 -2.36 5.73
CA GLN A 71 -20.66 -2.66 6.32
C GLN A 71 -20.94 -1.85 7.58
N TRP A 72 -19.92 -1.64 8.42
CA TRP A 72 -20.06 -0.93 9.69
C TRP A 72 -20.24 0.58 9.52
N PHE A 73 -19.67 1.17 8.47
CA PHE A 73 -19.73 2.60 8.23
C PHE A 73 -20.45 2.93 6.93
N ASP A 74 -21.31 3.94 6.94
CA ASP A 74 -22.03 4.37 5.75
C ASP A 74 -21.55 5.74 5.26
N LYS A 75 -21.70 6.78 6.10
CA LYS A 75 -21.30 8.15 5.76
C LYS A 75 -19.79 8.44 5.89
N ARG A 76 -19.05 7.63 6.66
CA ARG A 76 -17.62 7.87 7.00
C ARG A 76 -16.74 6.68 6.65
N ARG A 77 -16.95 6.08 5.47
CA ARG A 77 -16.25 4.85 5.03
C ARG A 77 -14.78 5.11 4.78
N GLY A 78 -14.44 6.23 4.14
CA GLY A 78 -13.09 6.68 3.87
C GLY A 78 -12.29 6.89 5.16
N LEU A 79 -12.85 7.60 6.14
CA LEU A 79 -12.20 7.81 7.44
C LEU A 79 -12.01 6.50 8.21
N ALA A 80 -13.03 5.63 8.25
CA ALA A 80 -12.93 4.35 8.93
C ALA A 80 -11.83 3.46 8.31
N PHE A 81 -11.78 3.38 6.98
CA PHE A 81 -10.72 2.69 6.27
C PHE A 81 -9.35 3.36 6.49
N GLY A 82 -9.30 4.71 6.49
CA GLY A 82 -8.09 5.47 6.74
C GLY A 82 -7.49 5.16 8.11
N ILE A 83 -8.30 5.19 9.18
CA ILE A 83 -7.88 4.84 10.54
C ILE A 83 -7.40 3.39 10.61
N TRP A 84 -8.13 2.46 10.00
CA TRP A 84 -7.72 1.05 9.94
C TRP A 84 -6.40 0.86 9.17
N ALA A 85 -6.27 1.49 8.00
CA ALA A 85 -5.06 1.43 7.19
C ALA A 85 -3.86 2.11 7.87
N SER A 86 -4.11 3.12 8.70
CA SER A 86 -3.08 3.83 9.48
C SER A 86 -2.29 2.87 10.40
N ALA A 87 -2.91 1.78 10.86
CA ALA A 87 -2.22 0.75 11.64
C ALA A 87 -1.02 0.13 10.89
N ALA A 88 -1.05 0.10 9.54
CA ALA A 88 0.08 -0.37 8.74
C ALA A 88 1.30 0.55 8.85
N GLY A 89 1.09 1.87 8.96
CA GLY A 89 2.19 2.82 9.16
C GLY A 89 2.77 2.73 10.58
N VAL A 90 1.93 2.61 11.61
CA VAL A 90 2.41 2.38 12.99
C VAL A 90 3.21 1.08 13.09
N GLY A 91 2.70 -0.01 12.50
CA GLY A 91 3.41 -1.28 12.42
C GLY A 91 4.72 -1.17 11.62
N GLY A 92 4.71 -0.45 10.51
CA GLY A 92 5.90 -0.20 9.68
C GLY A 92 6.98 0.63 10.36
N ALA A 93 6.63 1.50 11.31
CA ALA A 93 7.59 2.25 12.11
C ALA A 93 8.09 1.46 13.33
N GLY A 94 7.21 0.72 14.00
CA GLY A 94 7.50 0.05 15.27
C GLY A 94 8.09 -1.36 15.14
N ILE A 95 7.69 -2.14 14.15
CA ILE A 95 8.14 -3.54 14.00
C ILE A 95 9.62 -3.65 13.60
N PRO A 96 10.15 -2.86 12.62
CA PRO A 96 11.55 -2.99 12.21
C PRO A 96 12.59 -2.86 13.34
N PRO A 97 12.54 -1.88 14.26
CA PRO A 97 13.53 -1.80 15.35
C PRO A 97 13.41 -2.96 16.34
N ILE A 98 12.19 -3.48 16.59
CA ILE A 98 11.98 -4.67 17.43
C ILE A 98 12.60 -5.89 16.74
N LEU A 99 12.40 -6.04 15.44
CA LEU A 99 13.02 -7.12 14.66
C LEU A 99 14.55 -7.01 14.67
N ASP A 100 15.11 -5.83 14.48
CA ASP A 100 16.56 -5.59 14.50
C ASP A 100 17.19 -5.98 15.84
N ALA A 101 16.57 -5.56 16.95
CA ALA A 101 17.00 -5.93 18.30
C ALA A 101 16.92 -7.45 18.56
N LEU A 102 15.85 -8.11 18.09
CA LEU A 102 15.70 -9.56 18.21
C LEU A 102 16.73 -10.30 17.34
N LEU A 103 16.95 -9.84 16.10
CA LEU A 103 17.96 -10.43 15.20
C LEU A 103 19.36 -10.34 15.80
N GLY A 104 19.71 -9.22 16.44
CA GLY A 104 21.01 -9.04 17.08
C GLY A 104 21.22 -9.88 18.35
N THR A 105 20.16 -10.29 19.04
CA THR A 105 20.25 -10.98 20.34
C THR A 105 20.05 -12.49 20.25
N VAL A 106 19.04 -12.94 19.50
CA VAL A 106 18.62 -14.37 19.47
C VAL A 106 18.78 -15.02 18.09
N GLY A 107 19.17 -14.24 17.08
CA GLY A 107 19.43 -14.70 15.72
C GLY A 107 18.17 -14.96 14.88
N PHE A 108 18.36 -15.10 13.56
CA PHE A 108 17.29 -15.18 12.56
C PHE A 108 16.18 -16.20 12.87
N ARG A 109 16.54 -17.46 13.14
CA ARG A 109 15.56 -18.54 13.33
C ARG A 109 14.69 -18.32 14.56
N SER A 110 15.29 -17.88 15.66
CA SER A 110 14.58 -17.61 16.92
C SER A 110 13.70 -16.37 16.81
N THR A 111 14.18 -15.32 16.13
CA THR A 111 13.37 -14.12 15.85
C THR A 111 12.10 -14.47 15.11
N LEU A 112 12.18 -15.26 14.03
CA LEU A 112 10.99 -15.67 13.28
C LEU A 112 9.98 -16.46 14.13
N ARG A 113 10.46 -17.33 15.03
CA ARG A 113 9.59 -18.08 15.95
C ARG A 113 8.89 -17.15 16.94
N ILE A 114 9.62 -16.21 17.55
CA ILE A 114 9.07 -15.23 18.49
C ILE A 114 8.02 -14.36 17.78
N VAL A 115 8.35 -13.82 16.60
CA VAL A 115 7.43 -12.98 15.83
C VAL A 115 6.20 -13.77 15.41
N SER A 116 6.35 -15.01 14.97
CA SER A 116 5.21 -15.87 14.66
C SER A 116 4.30 -16.04 15.90
N ALA A 117 4.87 -16.34 17.06
CA ALA A 117 4.11 -16.50 18.30
C ALA A 117 3.36 -15.22 18.67
N ILE A 118 3.97 -14.04 18.52
CA ILE A 118 3.32 -12.75 18.74
C ILE A 118 2.11 -12.57 17.81
N PHE A 119 2.26 -12.86 16.50
CA PHE A 119 1.15 -12.78 15.54
C PHE A 119 0.00 -13.71 15.90
N PHE A 120 0.30 -14.91 16.39
CA PHE A 120 -0.71 -15.87 16.82
C PHE A 120 -1.43 -15.43 18.11
N VAL A 121 -0.66 -15.12 19.15
CA VAL A 121 -1.18 -14.79 20.48
C VAL A 121 -1.95 -13.46 20.48
N LEU A 122 -1.48 -12.45 19.75
CA LEU A 122 -2.18 -11.17 19.66
C LEU A 122 -3.25 -11.17 18.56
N GLY A 123 -2.92 -11.69 17.38
CA GLY A 123 -3.78 -11.58 16.20
C GLY A 123 -5.04 -12.44 16.27
N VAL A 124 -4.94 -13.71 16.65
CA VAL A 124 -6.08 -14.64 16.59
C VAL A 124 -7.20 -14.27 17.57
N PRO A 125 -6.91 -13.90 18.85
CA PRO A 125 -7.96 -13.44 19.75
C PRO A 125 -8.62 -12.13 19.28
N LEU A 126 -7.84 -11.20 18.74
CA LEU A 126 -8.37 -9.94 18.20
C LEU A 126 -9.28 -10.17 16.98
N ALA A 127 -8.97 -11.17 16.15
CA ALA A 127 -9.80 -11.53 15.01
C ALA A 127 -11.20 -12.03 15.41
N TRP A 128 -11.40 -12.49 16.65
CA TRP A 128 -12.72 -12.88 17.14
C TRP A 128 -13.72 -11.71 17.18
N PHE A 129 -13.21 -10.49 17.39
CA PHE A 129 -13.99 -9.26 17.43
C PHE A 129 -14.37 -8.75 16.04
N ILE A 130 -13.75 -9.26 14.98
CA ILE A 130 -14.09 -8.94 13.60
C ILE A 130 -15.39 -9.65 13.25
N LYS A 131 -16.49 -8.88 13.15
CA LYS A 131 -17.85 -9.42 12.93
C LYS A 131 -18.56 -8.71 11.78
N PRO A 132 -19.32 -9.45 10.94
CA PRO A 132 -20.18 -8.84 9.93
C PRO A 132 -21.33 -8.06 10.60
N ARG A 133 -21.70 -6.92 10.02
CA ARG A 133 -22.86 -6.13 10.49
C ARG A 133 -24.16 -6.54 9.78
N ILE A 134 -24.07 -6.86 8.49
CA ILE A 134 -25.25 -7.20 7.69
C ILE A 134 -25.54 -8.70 7.85
N PRO A 135 -26.76 -9.10 8.27
CA PRO A 135 -27.10 -10.51 8.41
C PRO A 135 -27.08 -11.22 7.05
N HIS A 136 -26.60 -12.46 7.07
CA HIS A 136 -26.29 -13.31 5.91
C HIS A 136 -27.41 -13.43 4.85
N ASN A 137 -28.67 -13.21 5.24
CA ASN A 137 -29.83 -13.37 4.36
C ASN A 137 -30.12 -12.15 3.46
N LEU A 138 -29.45 -11.02 3.70
CA LEU A 138 -29.61 -9.78 2.91
C LEU A 138 -28.41 -9.50 2.00
N ALA A 139 -27.39 -10.37 1.97
CA ALA A 139 -26.26 -10.22 1.08
C ALA A 139 -26.70 -10.49 -0.37
N PRO A 140 -26.56 -9.53 -1.30
CA PRO A 140 -26.93 -9.73 -2.70
C PRO A 140 -26.19 -10.94 -3.29
N LYS A 141 -26.94 -11.92 -3.81
CA LYS A 141 -26.38 -13.03 -4.60
C LYS A 141 -26.04 -12.51 -6.00
N GLU A 142 -24.92 -11.83 -6.12
CA GLU A 142 -24.46 -11.31 -7.41
C GLU A 142 -23.40 -12.19 -8.06
N ARG A 143 -23.14 -11.94 -9.35
CA ARG A 143 -22.13 -12.67 -10.12
C ARG A 143 -20.74 -12.50 -9.52
N LEU A 144 -20.06 -13.63 -9.38
CA LEU A 144 -18.74 -13.79 -8.75
C LEU A 144 -17.64 -12.87 -9.26
N PHE A 145 -17.66 -12.63 -10.56
CA PHE A 145 -16.63 -11.91 -11.28
C PHE A 145 -17.32 -10.90 -12.19
N ASN A 146 -17.77 -9.80 -11.61
CA ASN A 146 -18.29 -8.69 -12.37
C ASN A 146 -17.15 -7.74 -12.76
N PHE A 147 -16.39 -8.12 -13.80
CA PHE A 147 -15.32 -7.29 -14.35
C PHE A 147 -15.82 -6.09 -15.16
N ARG A 148 -17.10 -5.73 -15.05
CA ARG A 148 -17.69 -4.64 -15.81
C ARG A 148 -17.05 -3.28 -15.47
N SER A 149 -16.57 -3.11 -14.23
CA SER A 149 -15.74 -1.95 -13.85
C SER A 149 -14.52 -1.77 -14.75
N ALA A 150 -13.91 -2.88 -15.19
CA ALA A 150 -12.70 -2.87 -16.02
C ALA A 150 -12.92 -2.27 -17.43
N ARG A 151 -14.18 -2.15 -17.85
CA ARG A 151 -14.55 -1.54 -19.14
C ARG A 151 -14.70 -0.02 -19.06
N SER A 152 -14.83 0.54 -17.86
CA SER A 152 -14.95 1.99 -17.68
C SER A 152 -13.61 2.68 -17.95
N ARG A 153 -13.62 3.69 -18.83
CA ARG A 153 -12.44 4.54 -19.10
C ARG A 153 -11.94 5.21 -17.82
N PHE A 154 -12.85 5.62 -16.95
CA PHE A 154 -12.54 6.20 -15.64
C PHE A 154 -11.82 5.21 -14.72
N PHE A 155 -12.21 3.93 -14.72
CA PHE A 155 -11.48 2.90 -13.97
C PHE A 155 -10.08 2.66 -14.55
N LEU A 156 -9.97 2.55 -15.88
CA LEU A 156 -8.68 2.29 -16.53
C LEU A 156 -7.65 3.38 -16.25
N THR A 157 -8.04 4.66 -16.29
CA THR A 157 -7.12 5.76 -15.96
C THR A 157 -6.68 5.75 -14.50
N HIS A 158 -7.62 5.54 -13.57
CA HIS A 158 -7.27 5.42 -12.15
C HIS A 158 -6.40 4.19 -11.87
N GLN A 159 -6.63 3.08 -12.58
CA GLN A 159 -5.82 1.87 -12.48
C GLN A 159 -4.40 2.10 -13.00
N MET A 160 -4.24 2.77 -14.14
CA MET A 160 -2.92 3.13 -14.68
C MET A 160 -2.16 4.05 -13.73
N ALA A 161 -2.84 5.08 -13.21
CA ALA A 161 -2.28 5.97 -12.19
C ALA A 161 -1.83 5.20 -10.94
N ASN A 162 -2.65 4.25 -10.49
CA ASN A 162 -2.36 3.42 -9.33
C ASN A 162 -1.16 2.49 -9.55
N VAL A 163 -1.02 1.87 -10.72
CA VAL A 163 0.16 1.06 -11.09
C VAL A 163 1.42 1.92 -11.15
N LEU A 164 1.34 3.11 -11.75
CA LEU A 164 2.50 3.98 -11.89
C LEU A 164 2.96 4.55 -10.54
N GLN A 165 2.00 5.00 -9.72
CA GLN A 165 2.27 5.41 -8.35
C GLN A 165 2.91 4.27 -7.55
N ALA A 166 2.46 3.03 -7.79
CA ALA A 166 2.96 1.86 -7.12
C ALA A 166 4.44 1.55 -7.44
N CYS A 167 4.84 1.76 -8.69
CA CYS A 167 6.22 1.63 -9.14
C CYS A 167 7.14 2.65 -8.47
N GLY A 168 6.69 3.90 -8.31
CA GLY A 168 7.48 4.98 -7.70
C GLY A 168 7.52 4.93 -6.17
N PHE A 169 6.43 4.53 -5.52
CA PHE A 169 6.26 4.67 -4.07
C PHE A 169 7.29 3.91 -3.22
N TYR A 170 7.69 2.71 -3.66
CA TYR A 170 8.58 1.86 -2.85
C TYR A 170 10.05 2.25 -2.96
N LEU A 171 10.44 2.94 -4.03
CA LEU A 171 11.84 3.25 -4.31
C LEU A 171 12.47 4.12 -3.21
N PRO A 172 11.85 5.23 -2.75
CA PRO A 172 12.40 5.99 -1.63
C PRO A 172 12.49 5.12 -0.37
N ASN A 173 11.47 4.34 -0.05
CA ASN A 173 11.48 3.53 1.17
C ASN A 173 12.64 2.52 1.22
N ILE A 174 13.02 1.96 0.07
CA ILE A 174 14.11 0.97 -0.05
C ILE A 174 15.49 1.65 0.00
N PHE A 175 15.68 2.75 -0.74
CA PHE A 175 17.02 3.31 -0.98
C PHE A 175 17.36 4.52 -0.11
N LEU A 176 16.38 5.17 0.53
CA LEU A 176 16.62 6.38 1.31
C LEU A 176 17.55 6.19 2.51
N PRO A 177 17.49 5.08 3.29
CA PRO A 177 18.47 4.84 4.36
C PRO A 177 19.89 4.70 3.81
N THR A 178 20.04 3.98 2.70
CA THR A 178 21.34 3.78 2.03
C THR A 178 21.87 5.10 1.49
N PHE A 179 21.05 5.88 0.80
CA PHE A 179 21.37 7.21 0.32
C PHE A 179 21.85 8.15 1.44
N VAL A 180 21.16 8.16 2.59
CA VAL A 180 21.53 9.01 3.73
C VAL A 180 22.84 8.56 4.39
N ARG A 181 23.14 7.26 4.39
CA ARG A 181 24.42 6.74 4.86
C ARG A 181 25.57 7.10 3.92
N ASP A 182 25.39 6.83 2.62
CA ASP A 182 26.44 7.06 1.61
C ASP A 182 26.77 8.54 1.46
N ARG A 183 25.75 9.41 1.47
CA ARG A 183 25.93 10.84 1.20
C ARG A 183 26.39 11.64 2.40
N PHE A 184 25.93 11.29 3.61
CA PHE A 184 26.14 12.10 4.81
C PHE A 184 26.95 11.39 5.91
N GLY A 185 27.39 10.14 5.69
CA GLY A 185 28.19 9.39 6.67
C GLY A 185 27.46 9.12 7.98
N THR A 186 26.15 8.95 7.94
CA THR A 186 25.30 8.87 9.13
C THR A 186 25.36 7.52 9.85
N SER A 187 25.06 7.55 11.16
CA SER A 187 24.90 6.34 11.97
C SER A 187 23.65 5.55 11.55
N THR A 188 23.64 4.25 11.85
CA THR A 188 22.52 3.34 11.54
C THR A 188 21.18 3.87 12.06
N PHE A 189 21.17 4.47 13.25
CA PHE A 189 19.96 5.05 13.84
C PHE A 189 19.37 6.19 13.00
N MET A 190 20.21 7.12 12.54
CA MET A 190 19.78 8.25 11.73
C MET A 190 19.23 7.81 10.36
N ALA A 191 19.82 6.76 9.78
CA ALA A 191 19.31 6.15 8.56
C ALA A 191 17.92 5.51 8.77
N THR A 192 17.74 4.73 9.85
CA THR A 192 16.45 4.11 10.19
C THR A 192 15.37 5.14 10.53
N LEU A 193 15.76 6.28 11.12
CA LEU A 193 14.83 7.38 11.43
C LEU A 193 14.08 7.89 10.19
N THR A 194 14.70 7.85 8.99
CA THR A 194 14.04 8.23 7.74
C THR A 194 12.80 7.37 7.45
N ILE A 195 12.91 6.05 7.61
CA ILE A 195 11.82 5.09 7.43
C ILE A 195 10.77 5.26 8.53
N MET A 196 11.19 5.49 9.77
CA MET A 196 10.27 5.72 10.89
C MET A 196 9.41 6.97 10.65
N LEU A 197 10.04 8.09 10.29
CA LEU A 197 9.34 9.35 9.99
C LEU A 197 8.38 9.19 8.82
N PHE A 198 8.79 8.49 7.76
CA PHE A 198 7.94 8.21 6.61
C PHE A 198 6.69 7.39 6.97
N ASN A 199 6.86 6.32 7.77
CA ASN A 199 5.74 5.46 8.17
C ASN A 199 4.78 6.14 9.16
N LEU A 200 5.32 6.94 10.09
CA LEU A 200 4.51 7.73 11.03
C LEU A 200 3.74 8.84 10.31
N SER A 201 4.35 9.54 9.36
CA SER A 201 3.63 10.55 8.57
C SER A 201 2.60 9.91 7.63
N ALA A 202 2.89 8.74 7.07
CA ALA A 202 1.91 7.96 6.29
C ALA A 202 0.69 7.55 7.11
N THR A 203 0.87 7.22 8.40
CA THR A 203 -0.22 6.96 9.34
C THR A 203 -1.17 8.17 9.42
N VAL A 204 -0.62 9.36 9.67
CA VAL A 204 -1.42 10.60 9.73
C VAL A 204 -2.07 10.90 8.38
N GLY A 205 -1.33 10.70 7.29
CA GLY A 205 -1.81 10.91 5.93
C GLY A 205 -2.99 10.01 5.59
N LEU A 206 -2.96 8.73 5.95
CA LEU A 206 -4.04 7.76 5.69
C LEU A 206 -5.34 8.17 6.39
N ALA A 207 -5.27 8.57 7.66
CA ALA A 207 -6.44 9.07 8.39
C ALA A 207 -6.97 10.39 7.80
N GLY A 208 -6.08 11.34 7.51
CA GLY A 208 -6.44 12.65 6.94
C GLY A 208 -7.05 12.54 5.53
N MET A 209 -6.44 11.76 4.65
CA MET A 209 -6.96 11.50 3.30
C MET A 209 -8.24 10.68 3.35
N GLY A 210 -8.39 9.76 4.31
CA GLY A 210 -9.65 9.06 4.55
C GLY A 210 -10.80 10.02 4.85
N ALA A 211 -10.58 11.01 5.73
CA ALA A 211 -11.55 12.07 6.01
C ALA A 211 -11.85 12.94 4.78
N LEU A 212 -10.83 13.22 3.97
CA LEU A 212 -10.96 14.02 2.76
C LEU A 212 -11.76 13.28 1.67
N ALA A 213 -11.51 11.98 1.52
CA ALA A 213 -12.18 11.07 0.58
C ALA A 213 -13.67 10.92 0.87
N ASP A 214 -14.11 11.14 2.12
CA ASP A 214 -15.53 11.15 2.46
C ASP A 214 -16.24 12.46 2.05
N ARG A 215 -15.51 13.58 1.92
CA ARG A 215 -16.07 14.92 1.64
C ARG A 215 -15.89 15.38 0.19
N TYR A 216 -14.78 15.02 -0.44
CA TYR A 216 -14.40 15.47 -1.78
C TYR A 216 -14.47 14.32 -2.79
N ARG A 217 -14.47 14.68 -4.08
CA ARG A 217 -14.46 13.70 -5.19
C ARG A 217 -13.14 12.91 -5.22
N SER A 218 -13.17 11.68 -5.76
CA SER A 218 -11.99 10.81 -5.83
C SER A 218 -10.83 11.50 -6.52
N THR A 219 -11.12 12.18 -7.63
CA THR A 219 -10.14 12.84 -8.48
C THR A 219 -9.43 14.00 -7.77
N THR A 220 -10.14 14.73 -6.90
CA THR A 220 -9.54 15.79 -6.07
C THR A 220 -8.57 15.21 -5.04
N CYS A 221 -8.91 14.07 -4.43
CA CYS A 221 -8.03 13.40 -3.48
C CYS A 221 -6.76 12.86 -4.16
N VAL A 222 -6.92 12.28 -5.36
CA VAL A 222 -5.82 11.79 -6.19
C VAL A 222 -4.86 12.92 -6.59
N ILE A 223 -5.36 14.06 -7.06
CA ILE A 223 -4.48 15.18 -7.46
C ILE A 223 -3.76 15.82 -6.27
N ILE A 224 -4.40 15.89 -5.09
CA ILE A 224 -3.75 16.40 -3.86
C ILE A 224 -2.59 15.49 -3.45
N SER A 225 -2.82 14.17 -3.46
CA SER A 225 -1.77 13.17 -3.16
C SER A 225 -0.65 13.20 -4.20
N ALA A 226 -0.99 13.26 -5.49
CA ALA A 226 -0.04 13.32 -6.61
C ALA A 226 0.83 14.58 -6.59
N THR A 227 0.22 15.76 -6.44
CA THR A 227 0.96 17.03 -6.40
C THR A 227 1.82 17.15 -5.15
N GLY A 228 1.29 16.78 -3.98
CA GLY A 228 2.05 16.78 -2.73
C GLY A 228 3.26 15.83 -2.78
N SER A 229 3.08 14.63 -3.32
CA SER A 229 4.18 13.66 -3.45
C SER A 229 5.20 14.09 -4.52
N ALA A 230 4.77 14.60 -5.66
CA ALA A 230 5.67 15.12 -6.71
C ALA A 230 6.50 16.31 -6.23
N LEU A 231 5.88 17.29 -5.58
CA LEU A 231 6.59 18.46 -5.01
C LEU A 231 7.60 18.02 -3.95
N SER A 232 7.22 17.07 -3.09
CA SER A 232 8.12 16.52 -2.08
C SER A 232 9.36 15.88 -2.73
N VAL A 233 9.18 15.08 -3.79
CA VAL A 233 10.29 14.42 -4.48
C VAL A 233 11.18 15.42 -5.21
N PHE A 234 10.61 16.28 -6.06
CA PHE A 234 11.42 17.18 -6.88
C PHE A 234 12.12 18.28 -6.09
N LEU A 235 11.42 18.87 -5.11
CA LEU A 235 11.94 19.98 -4.32
C LEU A 235 12.71 19.49 -3.11
N LEU A 236 12.11 18.67 -2.24
CA LEU A 236 12.73 18.33 -0.97
C LEU A 236 13.80 17.26 -1.15
N TRP A 237 13.51 16.16 -1.86
CA TRP A 237 14.53 15.12 -2.06
C TRP A 237 15.59 15.56 -3.07
N GLY A 238 15.17 16.01 -4.25
CA GLY A 238 16.06 16.42 -5.34
C GLY A 238 17.04 17.53 -4.95
N LEU A 239 16.57 18.57 -4.25
CA LEU A 239 17.41 19.69 -3.81
C LEU A 239 17.99 19.49 -2.40
N SER A 240 17.84 18.31 -1.78
CA SER A 240 18.39 18.11 -0.44
C SER A 240 19.92 18.20 -0.47
N THR A 241 20.45 19.11 0.34
CA THR A 241 21.88 19.31 0.59
C THR A 241 22.27 18.97 2.02
N SER A 242 21.28 18.73 2.89
CA SER A 242 21.48 18.46 4.31
C SER A 242 20.48 17.43 4.84
N LEU A 243 20.86 16.74 5.91
CA LEU A 243 20.04 15.72 6.58
C LEU A 243 18.65 16.23 7.02
N PRO A 244 18.50 17.43 7.62
CA PRO A 244 17.18 17.91 8.04
C PRO A 244 16.20 18.03 6.86
N VAL A 245 16.67 18.44 5.68
CA VAL A 245 15.82 18.55 4.48
C VAL A 245 15.32 17.17 4.04
N VAL A 246 16.15 16.13 4.18
CA VAL A 246 15.73 14.75 3.90
C VAL A 246 14.68 14.26 4.92
N TYR A 247 14.79 14.63 6.20
CA TYR A 247 13.75 14.31 7.18
C TYR A 247 12.42 15.02 6.89
N VAL A 248 12.47 16.29 6.49
CA VAL A 248 11.28 17.02 6.03
C VAL A 248 10.68 16.32 4.80
N TYR A 249 11.52 15.89 3.85
CA TYR A 249 11.07 15.07 2.72
C TYR A 249 10.34 13.80 3.18
N CYS A 250 10.88 13.04 4.13
CA CYS A 250 10.23 11.82 4.66
C CYS A 250 8.82 12.10 5.19
N VAL A 251 8.67 13.20 5.93
CA VAL A 251 7.39 13.59 6.51
C VAL A 251 6.39 13.95 5.43
N PHE A 252 6.74 14.86 4.51
CA PHE A 252 5.83 15.30 3.45
C PHE A 252 5.52 14.17 2.45
N TYR A 253 6.53 13.41 2.04
CA TYR A 253 6.34 12.29 1.13
C TYR A 253 5.48 11.19 1.76
N GLY A 254 5.69 10.86 3.04
CA GLY A 254 4.82 9.90 3.72
C GLY A 254 3.38 10.42 3.89
N LEU A 255 3.18 11.69 4.22
CA LEU A 255 1.85 12.30 4.35
C LEU A 255 1.05 12.22 3.04
N PHE A 256 1.67 12.56 1.90
CA PHE A 256 0.98 12.63 0.61
C PHE A 256 1.04 11.34 -0.19
N ALA A 257 2.20 10.68 -0.31
CA ALA A 257 2.32 9.44 -1.07
C ALA A 257 1.78 8.24 -0.28
N GLY A 258 1.98 8.22 1.05
CA GLY A 258 1.54 7.13 1.93
C GLY A 258 0.01 7.02 2.06
N CYS A 259 -0.72 8.11 1.82
CA CYS A 259 -2.17 8.14 1.94
C CYS A 259 -2.93 7.66 0.69
N TRP A 260 -2.21 7.33 -0.40
CA TRP A 260 -2.81 6.90 -1.66
C TRP A 260 -3.85 5.77 -1.52
N PRO A 261 -3.64 4.69 -0.73
CA PRO A 261 -4.63 3.63 -0.60
C PRO A 261 -5.98 4.09 -0.03
N ALA A 262 -6.01 5.18 0.77
CA ALA A 262 -7.27 5.73 1.28
C ALA A 262 -8.15 6.30 0.16
N THR A 263 -7.56 6.72 -0.97
CA THR A 263 -8.30 7.23 -2.14
C THR A 263 -9.15 6.14 -2.82
N TRP A 264 -8.74 4.86 -2.72
CA TRP A 264 -9.46 3.73 -3.34
C TRP A 264 -10.92 3.62 -2.85
N GLN A 265 -11.22 4.10 -1.64
CA GLN A 265 -12.55 4.14 -1.07
C GLN A 265 -13.47 5.14 -1.81
N ALA A 266 -12.95 6.31 -2.15
CA ALA A 266 -13.69 7.28 -2.98
C ALA A 266 -13.77 6.80 -4.43
N THR A 267 -12.67 6.25 -4.98
CA THR A 267 -12.61 5.78 -6.37
C THR A 267 -13.62 4.67 -6.65
N LYS A 268 -13.73 3.66 -5.77
CA LYS A 268 -14.70 2.57 -5.95
C LYS A 268 -16.15 3.05 -5.90
N ARG A 269 -16.45 4.05 -5.04
CA ARG A 269 -17.80 4.65 -4.94
C ARG A 269 -18.16 5.40 -6.22
N GLU A 270 -17.25 6.22 -6.72
CA GLU A 270 -17.46 7.01 -7.93
C GLU A 270 -17.58 6.14 -9.18
N ILE A 271 -16.78 5.07 -9.29
CA ILE A 271 -16.90 4.09 -10.37
C ILE A 271 -18.27 3.38 -10.34
N SER A 272 -18.75 3.00 -9.16
CA SER A 272 -20.07 2.38 -9.00
C SER A 272 -21.18 3.30 -9.48
N GLN A 273 -21.17 4.56 -9.04
CA GLN A 273 -22.18 5.56 -9.42
C GLN A 273 -22.18 5.83 -10.92
N ARG A 274 -21.01 6.10 -11.52
CA ARG A 274 -20.90 6.35 -12.97
C ARG A 274 -21.27 5.13 -13.81
N GLY A 275 -20.99 3.93 -13.33
CA GLY A 275 -21.35 2.68 -13.99
C GLY A 275 -22.86 2.49 -14.09
N GLU A 276 -23.58 2.84 -13.03
CA GLU A 276 -25.05 2.82 -13.00
C GLU A 276 -25.63 3.91 -13.92
N GLU A 277 -25.10 5.14 -13.86
CA GLU A 277 -25.55 6.28 -14.68
C GLU A 277 -25.33 6.06 -16.19
N SER A 278 -24.22 5.43 -16.57
CA SER A 278 -23.86 5.20 -17.99
C SER A 278 -24.62 4.03 -18.62
N GLY A 279 -25.60 3.44 -17.92
CA GLY A 279 -26.38 2.30 -18.43
C GLY A 279 -25.58 1.00 -18.53
N PHE A 280 -24.35 0.96 -18.00
CA PHE A 280 -23.59 -0.29 -17.93
C PHE A 280 -24.23 -1.26 -16.91
N GLY A 281 -25.11 -0.82 -16.02
CA GLY A 281 -25.72 -1.64 -14.97
C GLY A 281 -24.85 -1.73 -13.71
N PHE A 282 -25.27 -2.52 -12.71
CA PHE A 282 -24.58 -2.56 -11.41
C PHE A 282 -23.08 -2.88 -11.53
N VAL A 283 -22.25 -1.98 -11.01
CA VAL A 283 -20.80 -2.10 -10.98
C VAL A 283 -20.36 -2.36 -9.55
N ASP A 284 -19.78 -3.54 -9.32
CA ASP A 284 -19.45 -4.01 -7.98
C ASP A 284 -18.30 -3.20 -7.33
N PRO A 285 -18.54 -2.44 -6.25
CA PRO A 285 -17.51 -1.65 -5.57
C PRO A 285 -16.40 -2.50 -4.94
N VAL A 286 -16.73 -3.72 -4.47
CA VAL A 286 -15.76 -4.60 -3.81
C VAL A 286 -14.84 -5.24 -4.84
N MET A 287 -15.37 -5.69 -5.97
CA MET A 287 -14.54 -6.16 -7.09
C MET A 287 -13.66 -5.03 -7.63
N THR A 288 -14.20 -3.81 -7.73
CA THR A 288 -13.42 -2.63 -8.14
C THR A 288 -12.24 -2.37 -7.20
N PHE A 289 -12.44 -2.47 -5.88
CA PHE A 289 -11.36 -2.40 -4.90
C PHE A 289 -10.34 -3.53 -5.07
N GLY A 290 -10.81 -4.76 -5.31
CA GLY A 290 -9.95 -5.90 -5.61
C GLY A 290 -9.07 -5.67 -6.85
N LEU A 291 -9.63 -5.12 -7.93
CA LEU A 291 -8.88 -4.80 -9.14
C LEU A 291 -7.87 -3.66 -8.91
N LEU A 292 -8.22 -2.65 -8.11
CA LEU A 292 -7.27 -1.60 -7.68
C LEU A 292 -6.10 -2.21 -6.88
N CYS A 293 -6.37 -3.19 -6.02
CA CYS A 293 -5.31 -3.93 -5.33
C CYS A 293 -4.39 -4.65 -6.34
N VAL A 294 -4.93 -5.35 -7.34
CA VAL A 294 -4.12 -6.00 -8.38
C VAL A 294 -3.16 -5.01 -9.04
N GLY A 295 -3.63 -3.80 -9.36
CA GLY A 295 -2.79 -2.75 -9.95
C GLY A 295 -1.62 -2.35 -9.05
N ARG A 296 -1.89 -2.14 -7.75
CA ARG A 296 -0.84 -1.88 -6.74
C ARG A 296 0.15 -3.04 -6.67
N GLY A 297 -0.34 -4.27 -6.73
CA GLY A 297 0.45 -5.50 -6.74
C GLY A 297 1.39 -5.59 -7.94
N LEU A 298 0.88 -5.35 -9.15
CA LEU A 298 1.70 -5.34 -10.36
C LEU A 298 2.81 -4.29 -10.30
N GLY A 299 2.47 -3.06 -9.89
CA GLY A 299 3.48 -2.01 -9.76
C GLY A 299 4.53 -2.32 -8.69
N SER A 300 4.17 -3.03 -7.61
CA SER A 300 5.13 -3.47 -6.60
C SER A 300 6.12 -4.53 -7.12
N ILE A 301 5.68 -5.41 -8.01
CA ILE A 301 6.54 -6.43 -8.64
C ILE A 301 7.48 -5.75 -9.65
N ILE A 302 6.97 -4.81 -10.44
CA ILE A 302 7.75 -4.05 -11.43
C ILE A 302 8.79 -3.16 -10.74
N ALA A 303 8.46 -2.58 -9.59
CA ALA A 303 9.35 -1.67 -8.85
C ALA A 303 10.73 -2.30 -8.54
N GLY A 304 10.79 -3.61 -8.25
CA GLY A 304 12.03 -4.32 -7.93
C GLY A 304 13.05 -4.28 -9.09
N PRO A 305 12.80 -4.98 -10.21
CA PRO A 305 13.70 -4.96 -11.37
C PRO A 305 13.92 -3.55 -11.94
N LEU A 306 12.88 -2.70 -11.90
CA LEU A 306 12.99 -1.33 -12.37
C LEU A 306 13.97 -0.51 -11.52
N SER A 307 13.96 -0.69 -10.20
CA SER A 307 14.91 -0.02 -9.31
C SER A 307 16.36 -0.39 -9.63
N GLU A 308 16.61 -1.67 -9.91
CA GLU A 308 17.93 -2.16 -10.28
C GLU A 308 18.37 -1.59 -11.63
N ALA A 309 17.47 -1.57 -12.62
CA ALA A 309 17.74 -1.00 -13.93
C ALA A 309 18.03 0.51 -13.86
N LEU A 310 17.33 1.26 -13.02
CA LEU A 310 17.52 2.71 -12.85
C LEU A 310 18.83 3.05 -12.13
N LEU A 311 19.34 2.14 -11.30
CA LEU A 311 20.62 2.30 -10.60
C LEU A 311 21.83 1.84 -11.46
N ARG A 312 21.61 1.03 -12.49
CA ARG A 312 22.68 0.61 -13.41
C ARG A 312 23.17 1.80 -14.24
N GLY A 313 24.47 2.09 -14.13
CA GLY A 313 25.18 3.06 -14.96
C GLY A 313 25.31 4.48 -14.41
N GLN A 314 24.63 4.83 -13.30
CA GLN A 314 24.71 6.12 -12.59
C GLN A 314 24.97 7.36 -13.48
N PRO A 315 24.17 7.59 -14.55
CA PRO A 315 24.51 8.57 -15.59
C PRO A 315 24.50 10.03 -15.13
N LEU A 316 23.94 10.30 -13.95
CA LEU A 316 23.85 11.64 -13.34
C LEU A 316 24.85 11.83 -12.18
N ALA A 317 25.69 10.84 -11.87
CA ALA A 317 26.65 10.94 -10.78
C ALA A 317 27.71 12.02 -11.08
N GLY A 318 27.81 13.02 -10.20
CA GLY A 318 28.83 14.08 -10.28
C GLY A 318 28.50 15.28 -11.19
N GLU A 319 27.54 15.19 -12.11
CA GLU A 319 27.20 16.30 -13.03
C GLU A 319 26.02 17.16 -12.58
N ALA A 320 25.13 16.63 -11.73
CA ALA A 320 23.88 17.30 -11.34
C ALA A 320 23.93 17.92 -9.93
N PHE A 321 23.17 19.01 -9.73
CA PHE A 321 23.13 19.75 -8.47
C PHE A 321 22.49 18.96 -7.32
N ALA A 322 23.02 19.12 -6.10
CA ALA A 322 22.50 18.54 -4.85
C ALA A 322 22.34 17.01 -4.88
N SER A 323 21.14 16.50 -4.61
CA SER A 323 20.90 15.06 -4.53
C SER A 323 20.71 14.39 -5.88
N TYR A 324 20.49 15.16 -6.95
CA TYR A 324 20.48 14.63 -8.31
C TYR A 324 21.87 14.11 -8.72
N GLY A 325 22.95 14.70 -8.20
CA GLY A 325 24.34 14.30 -8.47
C GLY A 325 24.84 13.09 -7.67
N SER A 326 24.03 12.53 -6.77
CA SER A 326 24.45 11.51 -5.81
C SER A 326 24.49 10.07 -6.36
N GLY A 327 24.26 9.88 -7.66
CA GLY A 327 24.06 8.56 -8.27
C GLY A 327 22.61 8.04 -8.16
N TYR A 328 21.79 8.62 -7.28
CA TYR A 328 20.36 8.32 -7.14
C TYR A 328 19.45 9.26 -7.94
N GLY A 329 19.99 10.21 -8.71
CA GLY A 329 19.22 11.23 -9.42
C GLY A 329 18.18 10.69 -10.41
N VAL A 330 18.51 9.62 -11.15
CA VAL A 330 17.56 8.94 -12.05
C VAL A 330 16.35 8.41 -11.29
N LEU A 331 16.56 7.90 -10.08
CA LEU A 331 15.52 7.36 -9.22
C LEU A 331 14.63 8.47 -8.66
N ILE A 332 15.21 9.62 -8.29
CA ILE A 332 14.44 10.83 -7.89
C ILE A 332 13.56 11.32 -9.05
N ILE A 333 14.12 11.42 -10.25
CA ILE A 333 13.38 11.87 -11.44
C ILE A 333 12.24 10.89 -11.75
N PHE A 334 12.52 9.59 -11.77
CA PHE A 334 11.51 8.57 -12.04
C PHE A 334 10.38 8.59 -11.00
N THR A 335 10.71 8.67 -9.71
CA THR A 335 9.70 8.73 -8.63
C THR A 335 8.85 9.98 -8.70
N GLY A 336 9.44 11.14 -9.05
CA GLY A 336 8.72 12.39 -9.23
C GLY A 336 7.81 12.36 -10.45
N ILE A 337 8.29 11.86 -11.59
CA ILE A 337 7.49 11.68 -12.81
C ILE A 337 6.33 10.72 -12.54
N ALA A 338 6.59 9.58 -11.90
CA ALA A 338 5.56 8.61 -11.54
C ALA A 338 4.47 9.23 -10.65
N ALA A 339 4.85 10.10 -9.71
CA ALA A 339 3.93 10.84 -8.86
C ALA A 339 3.12 11.91 -9.63
N VAL A 340 3.71 12.62 -10.60
CA VAL A 340 2.96 13.58 -11.44
C VAL A 340 1.95 12.86 -12.32
N PHE A 341 2.37 11.78 -12.98
CA PHE A 341 1.52 11.03 -13.89
C PHE A 341 0.42 10.25 -13.16
N SER A 342 0.58 9.91 -11.87
CA SER A 342 -0.53 9.35 -11.09
C SER A 342 -1.69 10.34 -10.94
N GLY A 343 -1.43 11.65 -11.00
CA GLY A 343 -2.44 12.71 -11.06
C GLY A 343 -3.12 12.91 -12.42
N SER A 344 -2.67 12.23 -13.48
CA SER A 344 -3.17 12.41 -14.86
C SER A 344 -4.67 12.13 -15.02
N SER A 345 -5.24 11.27 -14.16
CA SER A 345 -6.68 10.98 -14.12
C SER A 345 -7.52 12.24 -13.96
N PHE A 346 -7.02 13.26 -13.23
CA PHE A 346 -7.69 14.55 -13.07
C PHE A 346 -7.74 15.38 -14.36
N PHE A 347 -6.62 15.45 -15.07
CA PHE A 347 -6.53 16.20 -16.32
C PHE A 347 -7.41 15.58 -17.41
N LEU A 348 -7.40 14.24 -17.51
CA LEU A 348 -8.24 13.51 -18.45
C LEU A 348 -9.74 13.69 -18.15
N GLU A 349 -10.11 13.78 -16.88
CA GLU A 349 -11.49 14.09 -16.49
C GLU A 349 -11.88 15.53 -16.84
N LYS A 350 -11.03 16.51 -16.55
CA LYS A 350 -11.29 17.92 -16.89
C LYS A 350 -11.41 18.15 -18.40
N LEU A 351 -10.69 17.36 -19.20
CA LEU A 351 -10.76 17.37 -20.66
C LEU A 351 -12.02 16.68 -21.21
N LYS A 352 -12.93 16.17 -20.36
CA LYS A 352 -14.12 15.40 -20.75
C LYS A 352 -13.80 14.16 -21.60
N LEU A 353 -12.60 13.59 -21.44
CA LEU A 353 -12.18 12.38 -22.14
C LEU A 353 -12.59 11.08 -21.42
N LEU A 354 -13.27 11.20 -20.27
CA LEU A 354 -13.59 10.11 -19.34
C LEU A 354 -15.07 9.89 -19.10
#